data_AF-A0A6N9Z7U9-F1
#
_entry.id   AF-A0A6N9Z7U9-F1
#
_cell.length_a   1.000
_cell.length_b   1.000
_cell.length_c   1.000
_cell.angle_alpha   90.00
_cell.angle_beta   90.00
_cell.angle_gamma   90.00
#
_symmetry.space_group_name_H-M   'P 1'
#
loop_
_entity.id
_entity.type
_entity.pdbx_description
1 polymer ?
#
loop_
_entity_poly.entity_id
_entity_poly.type
_entity_poly.pdbx_seq_one_letter_code
_entity_poly.pdbx_strand_id
1 'polypeptide(L)'
;MISDSTIQSIRNFTAERDWERFHTPANLAKSISIEAAELLECYQWMPEAPASDTRHVQEELADVLTYCIMMADALGVDMDDIIMGKLAKTANKYPVEAVRDSFGEYESRHLAARESGENAQYHS
;
A
#
# COMPACT_ATOMS: atom_id res chain seq x y z
N MET A 1 4.99 10.77 9.01
CA MET A 1 5.75 9.51 9.16
C MET A 1 5.17 8.76 10.34
N ILE A 2 5.05 7.43 10.20
CA ILE A 2 4.83 6.55 11.36
C ILE A 2 6.06 6.69 12.26
N SER A 3 5.86 6.85 13.57
CA SER A 3 6.98 7.08 14.48
C SER A 3 7.83 5.83 14.65
N ASP A 4 9.14 6.02 14.87
CA ASP A 4 10.07 4.93 15.21
C ASP A 4 9.58 4.11 16.40
N SER A 5 8.94 4.75 17.38
CA SER A 5 8.33 4.08 18.53
C SER A 5 7.23 3.08 18.14
N THR A 6 6.42 3.40 17.12
CA THR A 6 5.36 2.52 16.62
C THR A 6 5.95 1.35 15.86
N ILE A 7 6.92 1.61 14.98
CA ILE A 7 7.64 0.57 14.23
C ILE A 7 8.31 -0.40 15.22
N GLN A 8 8.99 0.13 16.23
CA GLN A 8 9.62 -0.71 17.25
C GLN A 8 8.61 -1.52 18.07
N SER A 9 7.43 -0.96 18.34
CA SER A 9 6.36 -1.69 19.03
C SER A 9 5.86 -2.89 18.20
N ILE A 10 5.70 -2.74 16.88
CA ILE A 10 5.33 -3.83 15.96
C ILE A 10 6.40 -4.93 15.96
N ARG A 11 7.68 -4.54 15.85
CA ARG A 11 8.81 -5.48 15.89
C ARG A 11 8.84 -6.27 17.19
N ASN A 12 8.73 -5.59 18.33
CA ASN A 12 8.70 -6.23 19.64
C ASN A 12 7.50 -7.18 19.76
N PHE A 13 6.30 -6.74 19.38
CA PHE A 13 5.09 -7.56 19.42
C PHE A 13 5.24 -8.86 18.62
N THR A 14 5.87 -8.75 17.45
CA THR A 14 6.17 -9.89 16.57
C THR A 14 7.21 -10.83 17.19
N ALA A 15 8.33 -10.27 17.67
CA ALA A 15 9.44 -11.02 18.23
C ALA A 15 9.04 -11.79 19.49
N GLU A 16 8.23 -11.19 20.37
CA GLU A 16 7.68 -11.83 21.57
C GLU A 16 6.90 -13.12 21.26
N ARG A 17 6.38 -13.26 20.03
CA ARG A 17 5.57 -14.40 19.59
C ARG A 17 6.32 -15.36 18.68
N ASP A 18 7.60 -15.12 18.40
CA ASP A 18 8.40 -15.86 17.41
C ASP A 18 7.71 -15.90 16.02
N TRP A 19 7.01 -14.82 15.66
CA TRP A 19 6.24 -14.75 14.41
C TRP A 19 7.09 -14.37 13.20
N GLU A 20 8.27 -13.79 13.41
CA GLU A 20 9.19 -13.37 12.34
C GLU A 20 9.51 -14.50 11.36
N ARG A 21 9.55 -15.75 11.84
CA ARG A 21 9.78 -16.95 10.99
C ARG A 21 8.71 -17.18 9.91
N PHE A 22 7.52 -16.61 10.08
CA PHE A 22 6.42 -16.69 9.12
C PHE A 22 6.35 -15.49 8.17
N HIS A 23 7.10 -14.42 8.46
CA HIS A 23 7.12 -13.15 7.72
C HIS A 23 7.98 -13.21 6.46
N THR A 24 7.81 -14.27 5.66
CA THR A 24 8.37 -14.30 4.31
C THR A 24 7.69 -13.23 3.45
N PRO A 25 8.38 -12.60 2.47
CA PRO A 25 7.75 -11.62 1.58
C PRO A 25 6.49 -12.14 0.90
N ALA A 26 6.46 -13.42 0.52
CA ALA A 26 5.29 -14.04 -0.08
C ALA A 26 4.09 -14.15 0.88
N ASN A 27 4.32 -14.38 2.17
CA ASN A 27 3.25 -14.43 3.16
C ASN A 27 2.74 -13.02 3.48
N LEU A 28 3.65 -12.06 3.67
CA LEU A 28 3.28 -10.68 3.93
C LEU A 28 2.50 -10.06 2.78
N ALA A 29 2.84 -10.37 1.52
CA ALA A 29 2.09 -9.92 0.35
C ALA A 29 0.65 -10.44 0.37
N LYS A 30 0.44 -11.69 0.82
CA LYS A 30 -0.90 -12.26 0.98
C LYS A 30 -1.65 -11.56 2.12
N SER A 31 -1.01 -11.36 3.26
CA SER A 31 -1.62 -10.63 4.39
C SER A 31 -2.06 -9.23 3.96
N ILE A 32 -1.20 -8.44 3.31
CA ILE A 32 -1.56 -7.12 2.76
C ILE A 32 -2.81 -7.22 1.87
N SER A 33 -2.88 -8.23 0.99
CA SER A 33 -4.03 -8.40 0.10
C SER A 33 -5.30 -8.81 0.84
N ILE A 34 -5.19 -9.54 1.94
CA ILE A 34 -6.33 -9.95 2.77
C ILE A 34 -6.87 -8.73 3.51
N GLU A 35 -6.03 -8.00 4.25
CA GLU A 35 -6.51 -6.84 5.02
C GLU A 35 -6.99 -5.70 4.10
N ALA A 36 -6.43 -5.57 2.90
CA ALA A 36 -6.94 -4.64 1.90
C ALA A 36 -8.36 -5.04 1.41
N ALA A 37 -8.68 -6.34 1.40
CA ALA A 37 -10.02 -6.82 1.07
C ALA A 37 -10.99 -6.62 2.24
N GLU A 38 -10.55 -6.78 3.50
CA GLU A 38 -11.35 -6.47 4.69
C GLU A 38 -11.66 -4.95 4.76
N LEU A 39 -10.67 -4.10 4.46
CA LEU A 39 -10.88 -2.67 4.30
C LEU A 39 -11.89 -2.35 3.17
N LEU A 40 -11.84 -3.09 2.06
CA LEU A 40 -12.80 -2.92 0.96
C LEU A 40 -14.21 -3.35 1.37
N GLU A 41 -14.36 -4.41 2.18
CA GLU A 41 -15.64 -4.91 2.65
C GLU A 41 -16.44 -3.83 3.40
N CYS A 42 -15.75 -2.95 4.13
CA CYS A 42 -16.36 -1.79 4.82
C CYS A 42 -17.20 -0.89 3.90
N TYR A 43 -16.94 -0.92 2.59
CA TYR A 43 -17.62 -0.10 1.57
C TYR A 43 -18.46 -0.92 0.58
N GLN A 44 -18.49 -2.26 0.70
CA GLN A 44 -19.10 -3.16 -0.29
C GLN A 44 -20.57 -2.82 -0.60
N TRP A 45 -21.33 -2.40 0.41
CA TRP A 45 -22.78 -2.14 0.29
C TRP A 45 -23.13 -0.65 0.21
N MET A 46 -22.15 0.24 0.41
CA MET A 46 -22.36 1.70 0.44
C MET A 46 -21.14 2.47 -0.12
N PRO A 47 -20.82 2.31 -1.41
CA PRO A 47 -19.58 2.86 -2.00
C PRO A 47 -19.50 4.39 -2.01
N GLU A 48 -20.65 5.09 -2.05
CA GLU A 48 -20.75 6.56 -2.17
C GLU A 48 -21.07 7.26 -0.83
N ALA A 49 -21.14 6.51 0.28
CA ALA A 49 -21.45 7.04 1.60
C ALA A 49 -20.29 6.79 2.57
N PRO A 50 -20.15 7.60 3.64
CA PRO A 50 -19.21 7.29 4.70
C PRO A 50 -19.49 5.87 5.23
N ALA A 51 -18.42 5.12 5.49
CA ALA A 51 -18.55 3.75 6.00
C ALA A 51 -19.47 3.72 7.22
N SER A 52 -20.36 2.73 7.28
CA SER A 52 -21.29 2.54 8.40
C SER A 52 -20.56 2.39 9.74
N ASP A 53 -19.34 1.85 9.69
CA ASP A 53 -18.47 1.68 10.85
C ASP A 53 -17.09 2.28 10.58
N THR A 54 -16.92 3.54 10.98
CA THR A 54 -15.64 4.25 10.84
C THR A 54 -14.54 3.63 11.72
N ARG A 55 -14.90 2.95 12.83
CA ARG A 55 -13.89 2.33 13.70
C ARG A 55 -13.31 1.11 12.99
N HIS A 56 -14.16 0.27 12.42
CA HIS A 56 -13.71 -0.92 11.69
C HIS A 56 -12.81 -0.52 10.51
N VAL A 57 -13.17 0.52 9.74
CA VAL A 57 -12.29 1.07 8.69
C VAL A 57 -10.90 1.46 9.22
N GLN A 58 -10.83 2.06 10.41
CA GLN A 58 -9.55 2.45 11.01
C GLN A 58 -8.73 1.23 11.45
N GLU A 59 -9.38 0.17 11.92
CA GLU A 59 -8.76 -1.10 12.27
C GLU A 59 -8.16 -1.76 11.02
N GLU A 60 -8.96 -1.95 9.96
CA GLU A 60 -8.47 -2.59 8.73
C GLU A 60 -7.38 -1.78 8.02
N LEU A 61 -7.48 -0.44 8.04
CA LEU A 61 -6.41 0.41 7.53
C LEU A 61 -5.12 0.25 8.36
N ALA A 62 -5.23 0.13 9.68
CA ALA A 62 -4.08 -0.08 10.54
C ALA A 62 -3.42 -1.44 10.26
N ASP A 63 -4.20 -2.47 9.98
CA ASP A 63 -3.68 -3.79 9.65
C ASP A 63 -2.94 -3.80 8.29
N VAL A 64 -3.52 -3.18 7.25
CA VAL A 64 -2.82 -2.97 5.96
C VAL A 64 -1.49 -2.27 6.16
N LEU A 65 -1.46 -1.18 6.95
CA LEU A 65 -0.23 -0.43 7.22
C LEU A 65 0.79 -1.26 8.01
N THR A 66 0.34 -2.04 8.99
CA THR A 66 1.20 -2.90 9.82
C THR A 66 1.91 -3.95 8.97
N TYR A 67 1.17 -4.64 8.09
CA TYR A 67 1.80 -5.60 7.18
C TYR A 67 2.70 -4.93 6.13
N CYS A 68 2.41 -3.70 5.70
CA CYS A 68 3.32 -2.94 4.84
C CYS A 68 4.66 -2.63 5.54
N ILE A 69 4.63 -2.25 6.82
CA ILE A 69 5.85 -2.03 7.63
C ILE A 69 6.65 -3.33 7.74
N MET A 70 5.98 -4.43 8.07
CA MET A 70 6.62 -5.75 8.17
C MET A 70 7.18 -6.23 6.83
N MET A 71 6.54 -5.89 5.72
CA MET A 71 7.06 -6.14 4.37
C MET A 71 8.33 -5.35 4.10
N ALA A 72 8.38 -4.07 4.47
CA ALA A 72 9.58 -3.25 4.32
C ALA A 72 10.75 -3.84 5.11
N ASP A 73 10.50 -4.29 6.35
CA ASP A 73 11.49 -4.98 7.18
C ASP A 73 11.97 -6.29 6.52
N ALA A 74 11.05 -7.12 6.03
CA ALA A 74 11.39 -8.39 5.37
C ALA A 74 12.16 -8.22 4.05
N LEU A 75 11.95 -7.10 3.35
CA LEU A 75 12.69 -6.74 2.13
C LEU A 75 13.99 -5.99 2.41
N GLY A 76 14.20 -5.52 3.65
CA GLY A 76 15.36 -4.72 4.03
C GLY A 76 15.40 -3.35 3.35
N VAL A 77 14.23 -2.73 3.14
CA VAL A 77 14.11 -1.43 2.45
C VAL A 77 13.61 -0.34 3.40
N ASP A 78 14.05 0.88 3.17
CA ASP A 78 13.52 2.06 3.83
C ASP A 78 12.20 2.50 3.16
N MET A 79 11.17 2.74 3.97
CA MET A 79 9.83 3.08 3.47
C MET A 79 9.78 4.45 2.79
N ASP A 80 10.50 5.44 3.32
CA ASP A 80 10.53 6.77 2.75
C ASP A 80 11.24 6.75 1.39
N ASP A 81 12.35 6.03 1.28
CA ASP A 81 13.08 5.87 0.02
C ASP A 81 12.23 5.22 -1.07
N ILE A 82 11.52 4.12 -0.77
CA ILE A 82 10.69 3.45 -1.78
C ILE A 82 9.47 4.30 -2.18
N ILE A 83 8.86 5.03 -1.24
CA ILE A 83 7.72 5.91 -1.51
C ILE A 83 8.17 7.10 -2.34
N MET A 84 9.23 7.79 -1.94
CA MET A 84 9.75 8.97 -2.64
C MET A 84 10.26 8.61 -4.03
N GLY A 85 10.95 7.47 -4.18
CA GLY A 85 11.34 6.94 -5.48
C GLY A 85 10.15 6.65 -6.38
N LYS A 86 9.05 6.11 -5.83
CA LYS A 86 7.82 5.88 -6.59
C LYS A 86 7.11 7.17 -6.95
N LEU A 87 7.02 8.14 -6.05
CA LEU A 87 6.40 9.45 -6.29
C LEU A 87 7.11 10.21 -7.41
N ALA A 88 8.45 10.23 -7.42
CA ALA A 88 9.22 10.86 -8.48
C ALA A 88 8.93 10.23 -9.87
N LYS A 89 8.86 8.89 -9.94
CA LYS A 89 8.47 8.16 -11.16
C LYS A 89 7.03 8.49 -11.58
N THR A 90 6.10 8.52 -10.62
CA THR A 90 4.68 8.83 -10.87
C THR A 90 4.50 10.27 -11.35
N ALA A 91 5.21 11.25 -10.77
CA ALA A 91 5.16 12.64 -11.20
C ALA A 91 5.65 12.83 -12.65
N ASN A 92 6.72 12.11 -13.02
CA ASN A 92 7.21 12.11 -14.41
C ASN A 92 6.19 11.48 -15.38
N LYS A 93 5.47 10.43 -14.94
CA LYS A 93 4.45 9.75 -15.74
C LYS A 93 3.15 10.56 -15.88
N TYR A 94 2.79 11.30 -14.84
CA TYR A 94 1.55 12.07 -14.71
C TYR A 94 1.83 13.52 -14.29
N PRO A 95 2.25 14.39 -15.23
CA PRO A 95 2.47 15.81 -14.96
C PRO A 95 1.19 16.52 -14.47
N VAL A 96 1.35 17.51 -13.59
CA VAL A 96 0.23 18.22 -12.94
C VAL A 96 -0.71 18.85 -13.96
N GLU A 97 -0.14 19.46 -15.00
CA GLU A 97 -0.88 20.17 -16.05
C GLU A 97 -1.78 19.24 -16.87
N ALA A 98 -1.51 17.93 -16.86
CA ALA A 98 -2.24 16.93 -17.64
C ALA A 98 -3.29 16.13 -16.83
N VAL A 99 -3.30 16.23 -15.49
CA VAL A 99 -4.10 15.33 -14.65
C VAL A 99 -5.01 16.06 -13.68
N ARG A 100 -4.68 17.30 -13.30
CA ARG A 100 -5.35 18.02 -12.23
C ARG A 100 -6.85 18.29 -12.48
N ASP A 101 -7.28 18.44 -13.73
CA ASP A 101 -8.64 18.88 -14.07
C ASP A 101 -9.45 17.84 -14.88
N SER A 102 -8.90 16.65 -15.18
CA SER A 102 -9.56 15.64 -16.02
C SER A 102 -9.23 14.20 -15.60
N PHE A 103 -10.19 13.53 -14.95
CA PHE A 103 -10.10 12.10 -14.68
C PHE A 103 -10.01 11.26 -15.96
N GLY A 104 -10.61 11.72 -17.06
CA GLY A 104 -10.50 11.04 -18.36
C GLY A 104 -9.10 11.10 -18.97
N GLU A 105 -8.35 12.18 -18.72
CA GLU A 105 -6.96 12.30 -19.16
C GLU A 105 -6.02 11.43 -18.30
N TYR A 106 -6.32 11.32 -17.00
CA TYR A 106 -5.70 10.33 -16.12
C TYR A 106 -5.91 8.89 -16.61
N GLU A 107 -7.17 8.51 -16.91
CA GLU A 107 -7.53 7.17 -17.36
C GLU A 107 -6.87 6.83 -18.71
N SER A 108 -6.89 7.75 -19.68
CA SER A 108 -6.26 7.57 -20.99
C SER A 108 -4.74 7.35 -20.89
N ARG A 109 -4.05 8.14 -20.05
CA ARG A 109 -2.60 7.97 -19.80
C ARG A 109 -2.28 6.67 -19.07
N HIS A 110 -3.14 6.28 -18.12
CA HIS A 110 -2.99 5.02 -17.39
C HIS A 110 -3.11 3.81 -18.32
N LEU A 111 -4.08 3.82 -19.24
CA LEU A 111 -4.27 2.76 -20.24
C LEU A 111 -3.15 2.73 -21.29
N ALA A 112 -2.77 3.89 -21.85
CA ALA A 112 -1.69 3.99 -22.84
C ALA A 112 -0.34 3.47 -22.31
N ALA A 113 -0.04 3.70 -21.03
CA ALA A 113 1.19 3.21 -20.43
C ALA A 113 1.18 1.70 -20.11
N ARG A 114 0.00 1.05 -20.07
CA ARG A 114 -0.10 -0.41 -20.00
C ARG A 114 0.17 -1.05 -21.36
N GLU A 115 -0.18 -0.38 -22.45
CA GLU A 115 0.04 -0.82 -23.83
C GLU A 115 1.48 -0.60 -24.31
N SER A 116 2.18 0.43 -23.81
CA SER A 116 3.56 0.75 -24.20
C SER A 116 4.64 -0.15 -23.58
N GLY A 117 4.29 -1.13 -22.74
CA GLY A 117 5.24 -2.11 -22.19
C GLY A 117 6.15 -1.62 -21.06
N GLU A 118 5.88 -0.46 -20.45
CA GLU A 118 6.68 0.08 -19.33
C GLU A 118 6.51 -0.68 -17.98
N ASN A 119 5.91 -1.87 -17.99
CA ASN A 119 5.77 -2.74 -16.81
C ASN A 119 6.90 -3.78 -16.66
N ALA A 120 8.03 -3.64 -17.36
CA ALA A 120 9.14 -4.60 -17.33
C ALA A 120 10.07 -4.49 -16.09
N GLN A 121 9.67 -3.84 -15.00
CA GLN A 121 10.53 -3.69 -13.80
C GLN A 121 9.89 -4.12 -12.46
N TYR A 122 8.76 -4.84 -12.46
CA TYR A 122 8.21 -5.45 -11.24
C TYR A 122 8.12 -6.98 -11.27
N HIS A 123 8.73 -7.63 -12.26
CA HIS A 123 8.90 -9.08 -12.30
C HIS A 123 10.36 -9.46 -12.56
N SER A 124 11.15 -9.52 -11.50
CA SER A 124 12.34 -10.37 -11.39
C SER A 124 12.49 -10.84 -9.95
#